data_AF-A0A2S8P599-F1
#
_entry.id   AF-A0A2S8P599-F1
#
_cell.length_a   1.000
_cell.length_b   1.000
_cell.length_c   1.000
_cell.angle_alpha   90.00
_cell.angle_beta   90.00
_cell.angle_gamma   90.00
#
_symmetry.space_group_name_H-M   'P 1'
#
loop_
_entity.id
_entity.type
_entity.pdbx_description
1 polymer ?
#
loop_
_entity_poly.entity_id
_entity_poly.type
_entity_poly.pdbx_seq_one_letter_code
_entity_poly.pdbx_strand_id
1 'polypeptide(L)'
;MSKKKILVGTFVMVLLLVVLVPKLISYWNEKNDYSNNMVTYFSLAEFSILDKYVEGDTYFLKLSIDSEYFDSKYKLKGKTKEYSLGKNIDLFNKIDLNNPIKYTGIQLESIIPLNKINQEEKSNLQRDPISVISKDEYNDFITIIDVY
;
A
#
# COMPACT_ATOMS: atom_id res chain seq x y z
N MET A 1 -54.40 -4.49 12.11
CA MET A 1 -53.47 -4.37 10.96
C MET A 1 -53.44 -5.72 10.23
N SER A 2 -53.64 -5.76 8.90
CA SER A 2 -53.75 -7.02 8.14
C SER A 2 -52.43 -7.80 8.15
N LYS A 3 -52.48 -9.13 8.36
CA LYS A 3 -51.29 -10.02 8.35
C LYS A 3 -50.44 -9.86 7.08
N LYS A 4 -51.06 -9.55 5.93
CA LYS A 4 -50.34 -9.27 4.67
C LYS A 4 -49.50 -7.99 4.75
N LYS A 5 -49.97 -6.94 5.42
CA LYS A 5 -49.23 -5.68 5.59
C LYS A 5 -48.03 -5.86 6.52
N ILE A 6 -48.16 -6.71 7.54
CA ILE A 6 -47.06 -7.06 8.46
C ILE A 6 -45.99 -7.85 7.68
N LEU A 7 -46.38 -8.86 6.90
CA LEU A 7 -45.46 -9.67 6.10
C LEU A 7 -44.66 -8.83 5.09
N VAL A 8 -45.34 -7.94 4.35
CA VAL A 8 -44.68 -7.04 3.38
C VAL A 8 -43.75 -6.05 4.09
N GLY A 9 -44.15 -5.51 5.24
CA GLY A 9 -43.30 -4.62 6.05
C GLY A 9 -42.03 -5.32 6.53
N THR A 10 -42.15 -6.54 7.05
CA THR A 10 -40.99 -7.34 7.48
C THR A 10 -40.06 -7.68 6.31
N PHE A 11 -40.62 -8.05 5.16
CA PHE A 11 -39.83 -8.36 3.96
C PHE A 11 -39.02 -7.14 3.48
N VAL A 12 -39.64 -5.96 3.40
CA VAL A 12 -38.96 -4.72 3.01
C VAL A 12 -37.87 -4.35 4.02
N MET A 13 -38.11 -4.56 5.32
CA MET A 13 -37.12 -4.30 6.37
C MET A 13 -35.91 -5.23 6.26
N VAL A 14 -36.13 -6.53 6.01
CA VAL A 14 -35.04 -7.49 5.79
C VAL A 14 -34.23 -7.13 4.54
N LEU A 15 -34.91 -6.74 3.45
CA LEU A 15 -34.25 -6.36 2.20
C LEU A 15 -33.40 -5.09 2.37
N LEU A 16 -33.88 -4.12 3.13
CA LEU A 16 -33.11 -2.93 3.52
C LEU A 16 -31.88 -3.29 4.35
N LEU A 17 -32.00 -4.21 5.31
CA LEU A 17 -30.86 -4.65 6.13
C LEU A 17 -29.80 -5.37 5.28
N VAL A 18 -30.20 -6.23 4.34
CA VAL A 18 -29.26 -6.93 3.44
C VAL A 18 -28.47 -5.97 2.56
N VAL A 19 -29.06 -4.82 2.18
CA VAL A 19 -28.36 -3.80 1.36
C VAL A 19 -27.54 -2.84 2.22
N LEU A 20 -28.05 -2.42 3.38
CA LEU A 20 -27.42 -1.39 4.21
C LEU A 20 -26.28 -1.94 5.08
N VAL A 21 -26.40 -3.16 5.60
CA VAL A 21 -25.40 -3.75 6.50
C VAL A 21 -24.02 -3.88 5.82
N PRO A 22 -23.90 -4.44 4.59
CA PRO A 22 -22.61 -4.51 3.90
C PRO A 22 -21.99 -3.13 3.65
N LYS A 23 -22.82 -2.12 3.30
CA LYS A 23 -22.35 -0.74 3.10
C LYS A 23 -21.84 -0.11 4.39
N LEU A 24 -22.56 -0.31 5.50
CA LEU A 24 -22.14 0.17 6.81
C LEU A 24 -20.84 -0.50 7.27
N ILE A 25 -20.70 -1.81 7.06
CA ILE A 25 -19.47 -2.55 7.36
C ILE A 25 -18.31 -2.04 6.51
N SER A 26 -18.50 -1.90 5.20
CA SER A 26 -17.49 -1.35 4.29
C SER A 26 -17.04 0.05 4.71
N TYR A 27 -18.00 0.93 5.01
CA TYR A 27 -17.69 2.29 5.48
C TYR A 27 -16.94 2.29 6.81
N TRP A 28 -17.30 1.39 7.74
CA TRP A 28 -16.65 1.31 9.03
C TRP A 28 -15.22 0.76 8.89
N ASN A 29 -15.01 -0.25 8.06
CA ASN A 29 -13.69 -0.79 7.75
C ASN A 29 -12.81 0.27 7.08
N GLU A 30 -13.30 0.91 6.03
CA GLU A 30 -12.59 1.98 5.32
C GLU A 30 -12.22 3.13 6.28
N LYS A 31 -13.18 3.57 7.10
CA LYS A 31 -12.92 4.60 8.10
C LYS A 31 -11.87 4.17 9.12
N ASN A 32 -11.91 2.93 9.59
CA ASN A 32 -10.98 2.42 10.60
C ASN A 32 -9.58 2.19 10.03
N ASP A 33 -9.49 1.75 8.77
CA ASP A 33 -8.25 1.58 8.03
C ASP A 33 -7.57 2.94 7.79
N TYR A 34 -8.31 3.99 7.45
CA TYR A 34 -7.73 5.33 7.28
C TYR A 34 -7.58 6.12 8.59
N SER A 35 -8.39 5.86 9.62
CA SER A 35 -8.28 6.59 10.90
C SER A 35 -7.11 6.12 11.74
N ASN A 36 -6.69 4.86 11.59
CA ASN A 36 -5.64 4.25 12.40
C ASN A 36 -4.32 4.08 11.66
N ASN A 37 -4.28 4.37 10.35
CA ASN A 37 -3.05 4.29 9.56
C ASN A 37 -2.73 5.64 8.93
N MET A 38 -1.44 5.89 8.76
CA MET A 38 -0.93 6.93 7.88
C MET A 38 -0.69 6.30 6.51
N VAL A 39 -1.45 6.74 5.51
CA VAL A 39 -1.31 6.28 4.12
C VAL A 39 -0.59 7.33 3.31
N THR A 40 0.48 6.94 2.63
CA THR A 40 1.30 7.84 1.82
C THR A 40 1.68 7.19 0.50
N TYR A 41 1.63 7.96 -0.58
CA TYR A 41 2.05 7.54 -1.92
C TYR A 41 3.26 8.35 -2.35
N PHE A 42 4.24 7.70 -2.96
CA PHE A 42 5.43 8.36 -3.46
C PHE A 42 6.03 7.57 -4.63
N SER A 43 6.94 8.19 -5.37
CA SER A 43 7.60 7.57 -6.52
C SER A 43 9.11 7.69 -6.43
N LEU A 44 9.79 6.68 -6.97
CA LEU A 44 11.24 6.66 -7.15
C LEU A 44 11.54 6.45 -8.64
N ALA A 45 12.41 7.28 -9.22
CA ALA A 45 12.77 7.20 -10.63
C ALA A 45 14.16 6.58 -10.87
N GLU A 46 15.08 6.74 -9.91
CA GLU A 46 16.47 6.29 -10.02
C GLU A 46 16.65 4.96 -9.28
N PHE A 47 16.20 3.87 -9.93
CA PHE A 47 16.30 2.52 -9.40
C PHE A 47 16.61 1.50 -10.50
N SER A 48 17.14 0.36 -10.09
CA SER A 48 17.30 -0.83 -10.94
C SER A 48 16.55 -2.00 -10.34
N ILE A 49 15.78 -2.74 -11.12
CA ILE A 49 15.20 -4.01 -10.68
C ILE A 49 16.28 -5.10 -10.80
N LEU A 50 16.67 -5.68 -9.67
CA LEU A 50 17.71 -6.71 -9.60
C LEU A 50 17.13 -8.11 -9.73
N ASP A 51 16.00 -8.36 -9.07
CA ASP A 51 15.37 -9.68 -9.03
C ASP A 51 13.87 -9.58 -8.74
N LYS A 52 13.13 -10.66 -9.03
CA LYS A 52 11.73 -10.84 -8.66
C LYS A 52 11.47 -12.28 -8.23
N TYR A 53 10.77 -12.47 -7.12
CA TYR A 53 10.49 -13.80 -6.58
C TYR A 53 9.12 -13.88 -5.90
N VAL A 54 8.73 -15.09 -5.54
CA VAL A 54 7.45 -15.40 -4.88
C VAL A 54 7.74 -16.10 -3.56
N GLU A 55 7.10 -15.64 -2.49
CA GLU A 55 7.12 -16.28 -1.18
C GLU A 55 5.67 -16.50 -0.70
N GLY A 56 5.24 -17.76 -0.68
CA GLY A 56 3.84 -18.11 -0.46
C GLY A 56 2.95 -17.55 -1.58
N ASP A 57 1.96 -16.74 -1.19
CA ASP A 57 1.03 -16.04 -2.10
C ASP A 57 1.43 -14.57 -2.36
N THR A 58 2.65 -14.17 -1.99
CA THR A 58 3.12 -12.79 -2.08
C THR A 58 4.24 -12.66 -3.10
N TYR A 59 4.17 -11.60 -3.90
CA TYR A 59 5.15 -11.29 -4.94
C TYR A 59 6.11 -10.22 -4.44
N PHE A 60 7.39 -10.35 -4.77
CA PHE A 60 8.43 -9.43 -4.31
C PHE A 60 9.31 -8.95 -5.45
N LEU A 61 9.81 -7.72 -5.31
CA LEU A 61 10.89 -7.19 -6.11
C LEU A 61 12.06 -6.80 -5.25
N LYS A 62 13.25 -7.14 -5.74
CA LYS A 62 14.51 -6.66 -5.22
C LYS A 62 14.99 -5.52 -6.10
N LEU A 63 15.16 -4.35 -5.51
CA LEU A 63 15.53 -3.12 -6.19
C LEU A 63 16.87 -2.61 -5.68
N SER A 64 17.68 -2.02 -6.56
CA SER A 64 18.76 -1.11 -6.19
C SER A 64 18.27 0.33 -6.32
N ILE A 65 18.49 1.18 -5.33
CA ILE A 65 18.27 2.61 -5.44
C ILE A 65 19.62 3.23 -5.84
N ASP A 66 19.70 3.67 -7.09
CA ASP A 66 20.94 4.08 -7.74
C ASP A 66 21.01 5.61 -7.85
N SER A 67 20.83 6.29 -6.72
CA SER A 67 20.70 7.75 -6.68
C SER A 67 21.61 8.38 -5.63
N GLU A 68 22.57 9.18 -6.10
CA GLU A 68 23.39 10.01 -5.20
C GLU A 68 22.55 11.02 -4.41
N TYR A 69 21.44 11.49 -5.00
CA TYR A 69 20.51 12.38 -4.31
C TYR A 69 19.86 11.69 -3.12
N PHE A 70 19.29 10.48 -3.32
CA PHE A 70 18.64 9.77 -2.23
C PHE A 70 19.65 9.32 -1.15
N ASP A 71 20.84 8.88 -1.56
CA ASP A 71 21.92 8.49 -0.64
C ASP A 71 22.39 9.68 0.21
N SER A 72 22.62 10.85 -0.40
CA SER A 72 23.11 12.02 0.32
C SER A 72 22.06 12.63 1.25
N LYS A 73 20.80 12.72 0.81
CA LYS A 73 19.72 13.38 1.56
C LYS A 73 19.17 12.49 2.68
N TYR A 74 18.95 11.20 2.41
CA TYR A 74 18.23 10.30 3.34
C TYR A 74 19.11 9.22 3.96
N LYS A 75 20.38 9.08 3.53
CA LYS A 75 21.33 8.10 4.07
C LYS A 75 20.75 6.68 4.03
N LEU A 76 20.20 6.30 2.88
CA LEU A 76 19.62 4.97 2.67
C LEU A 76 20.65 3.90 3.05
N LYS A 77 20.37 3.14 4.11
CA LYS A 77 21.23 2.02 4.52
C LYS A 77 21.00 0.87 3.56
N GLY A 78 22.04 0.54 2.81
CA GLY A 78 21.97 -0.49 1.77
C GLY A 78 21.31 0.04 0.51
N LYS A 79 22.01 -0.07 -0.62
CA LYS A 79 21.47 0.31 -1.92
C LYS A 79 20.34 -0.61 -2.36
N THR A 80 20.37 -1.86 -1.88
CA THR A 80 19.40 -2.87 -2.23
C THR A 80 18.28 -2.97 -1.21
N LYS A 81 17.04 -2.89 -1.68
CA LYS A 81 15.81 -3.03 -0.89
C LYS A 81 14.90 -4.07 -1.52
N GLU A 82 14.13 -4.75 -0.69
CA GLU A 82 13.13 -5.72 -1.11
C GLU A 82 11.76 -5.16 -0.72
N TYR A 83 10.84 -5.13 -1.68
CA TYR A 83 9.48 -4.62 -1.47
C TYR A 83 8.46 -5.62 -2.01
N SER A 84 7.35 -5.72 -1.28
CA SER A 84 6.20 -6.52 -1.68
C SER A 84 5.41 -5.84 -2.79
N LEU A 85 4.82 -6.62 -3.68
CA LEU A 85 3.79 -6.21 -4.65
C LEU A 85 2.40 -6.66 -4.16
N GLY A 86 2.33 -7.15 -2.92
CA GLY A 86 1.16 -7.82 -2.38
C GLY A 86 0.80 -9.04 -3.24
N LYS A 87 -0.48 -9.14 -3.61
CA LYS A 87 -1.02 -10.20 -4.46
C LYS A 87 -1.13 -9.78 -5.94
N ASN A 88 -0.42 -8.72 -6.35
CA ASN A 88 -0.53 -8.16 -7.70
C ASN A 88 0.31 -8.96 -8.73
N ILE A 89 -0.26 -10.08 -9.17
CA ILE A 89 0.37 -10.96 -10.17
C ILE A 89 0.56 -10.26 -11.53
N ASP A 90 -0.35 -9.37 -11.92
CA ASP A 90 -0.28 -8.68 -13.20
C ASP A 90 0.94 -7.76 -13.26
N LEU A 91 1.17 -6.99 -12.19
CA LEU A 91 2.36 -6.17 -12.06
C LEU A 91 3.64 -7.02 -12.03
N PHE A 92 3.63 -8.13 -11.29
CA PHE A 92 4.76 -9.05 -11.25
C PHE A 92 5.12 -9.61 -12.63
N ASN A 93 4.11 -9.95 -13.44
CA ASN A 93 4.29 -10.48 -14.79
C ASN A 93 4.73 -9.41 -15.81
N LYS A 94 4.35 -8.15 -15.61
CA LYS A 94 4.79 -7.01 -16.44
C LYS A 94 6.30 -6.77 -16.36
N ILE A 95 6.94 -7.24 -15.30
CA ILE A 95 8.37 -6.98 -15.03
C ILE A 95 9.24 -7.97 -15.81
N ASP A 96 10.04 -7.43 -16.71
CA ASP A 96 11.01 -8.15 -17.53
C ASP A 96 12.43 -7.83 -17.06
N LEU A 97 13.01 -8.75 -16.29
CA LEU A 97 14.38 -8.62 -15.78
C LEU A 97 15.44 -8.62 -16.91
N ASN A 98 15.10 -9.09 -18.12
CA ASN A 98 16.02 -9.07 -19.25
C ASN A 98 16.11 -7.69 -19.91
N ASN A 99 15.23 -6.75 -19.53
CA ASN A 99 15.19 -5.41 -20.10
C ASN A 99 15.01 -4.32 -19.01
N PRO A 100 15.98 -4.19 -18.09
CA PRO A 100 15.85 -3.33 -16.91
C PRO A 100 15.77 -1.83 -17.23
N ILE A 101 16.22 -1.40 -18.42
CA ILE A 101 16.29 0.02 -18.83
C ILE A 101 14.90 0.57 -19.20
N LYS A 102 13.86 -0.27 -19.27
CA LYS A 102 12.52 0.18 -19.68
C LYS A 102 11.77 1.00 -18.63
N TYR A 103 12.12 0.87 -17.36
CA TYR A 103 11.32 1.46 -16.29
C TYR A 103 11.87 2.84 -15.92
N THR A 104 10.97 3.81 -15.92
CA THR A 104 11.23 5.22 -15.61
C THR A 104 10.85 5.58 -14.18
N GLY A 105 10.02 4.76 -13.53
CA GLY A 105 9.58 4.97 -12.16
C GLY A 105 8.94 3.75 -11.53
N ILE A 106 8.96 3.72 -10.20
CA ILE A 106 8.05 2.92 -9.39
C ILE A 106 7.15 3.82 -8.58
N GLN A 107 5.92 3.35 -8.34
CA GLN A 107 5.02 3.93 -7.37
C GLN A 107 4.92 3.03 -6.16
N LEU A 108 5.10 3.62 -4.99
CA LEU A 108 5.10 2.97 -3.71
C LEU A 108 3.94 3.51 -2.87
N GLU A 109 3.24 2.59 -2.20
CA GLU A 109 2.27 2.88 -1.16
C GLU A 109 2.88 2.50 0.19
N SER A 110 2.72 3.36 1.18
CA SER A 110 3.11 3.12 2.55
C SER A 110 1.86 3.19 3.43
N ILE A 111 1.53 2.11 4.12
CA ILE A 111 0.41 2.04 5.09
C ILE A 111 0.97 1.73 6.47
N ILE A 112 1.24 2.78 7.25
CA ILE A 112 1.87 2.62 8.56
C ILE A 112 0.84 2.83 9.67
N PRO A 113 0.65 1.88 10.60
CA PRO A 113 -0.19 2.08 11.76
C PRO A 113 0.24 3.29 12.61
N LEU A 114 -0.71 4.14 12.99
CA LEU A 114 -0.46 5.35 13.78
C LEU A 114 0.17 5.05 15.15
N ASN A 115 -0.01 3.83 15.68
CA ASN A 115 0.64 3.39 16.92
C ASN A 115 2.10 2.96 16.73
N LYS A 116 2.59 2.87 15.49
CA LYS A 116 3.98 2.54 15.13
C LYS A 116 4.82 3.77 14.80
N ILE A 117 4.20 4.96 14.69
CA ILE A 117 4.89 6.22 14.41
C ILE A 117 4.71 7.19 15.56
N ASN A 118 5.77 7.94 15.87
CA ASN A 118 5.65 9.04 16.83
C ASN A 118 5.15 10.33 16.14
N GLN A 119 4.90 11.39 16.93
CA GLN A 119 4.38 12.66 16.38
C GLN A 119 5.35 13.35 15.40
N GLU A 120 6.65 13.27 15.65
CA GLU A 120 7.66 13.86 14.77
C GLU A 120 7.67 13.14 13.42
N GLU A 121 7.67 11.80 13.44
CA GLU A 121 7.61 10.96 12.24
C GLU A 121 6.33 11.17 11.47
N LYS A 122 5.18 11.32 12.15
CA LYS A 122 3.92 11.67 11.50
C LYS A 122 4.03 13.01 10.75
N SER A 123 4.63 14.02 11.38
CA SER A 123 4.86 15.33 10.74
C SER A 123 5.84 15.23 9.57
N ASN A 124 6.85 14.38 9.68
CA ASN A 124 7.82 14.13 8.61
C ASN A 124 7.17 13.38 7.44
N LEU A 125 6.34 12.37 7.70
CA LEU A 125 5.57 11.66 6.66
C LEU A 125 4.67 12.59 5.85
N GLN A 126 4.13 13.65 6.46
CA GLN A 126 3.31 14.64 5.76
C GLN A 126 4.13 15.62 4.91
N ARG A 127 5.39 15.87 5.27
CA ARG A 127 6.25 16.88 4.62
C ARG A 127 7.20 16.27 3.61
N ASP A 128 7.87 15.20 4.00
CA ASP A 128 8.87 14.46 3.23
C ASP A 128 8.79 12.98 3.62
N PRO A 129 7.88 12.20 2.98
CA PRO A 129 7.65 10.80 3.27
C PRO A 129 8.92 9.95 3.28
N ILE A 130 9.83 10.25 2.35
CA ILE A 130 11.04 9.47 2.09
C ILE A 130 11.97 9.49 3.30
N SER A 131 11.95 10.57 4.08
CA SER A 131 12.74 10.70 5.31
C SER A 131 12.38 9.70 6.41
N VAL A 132 11.16 9.14 6.39
CA VAL A 132 10.70 8.17 7.39
C VAL A 132 10.75 6.76 6.83
N ILE A 133 10.13 6.56 5.66
CA ILE A 133 10.00 5.23 5.01
C ILE A 133 11.33 4.66 4.50
N SER A 134 12.39 5.47 4.45
CA SER A 134 13.75 5.00 4.15
C SER A 134 14.36 4.14 5.25
N LYS A 135 13.88 4.28 6.49
CA LYS A 135 14.36 3.49 7.63
C LYS A 135 13.87 2.05 7.51
N ASP A 136 14.75 1.10 7.82
CA ASP A 136 14.47 -0.34 7.66
C ASP A 136 13.24 -0.83 8.45
N GLU A 137 12.94 -0.18 9.58
CA GLU A 137 11.77 -0.52 10.42
C GLU A 137 10.42 -0.31 9.73
N TYR A 138 10.39 0.42 8.60
CA TYR A 138 9.16 0.66 7.83
C TYR A 138 9.05 -0.17 6.56
N ASN A 139 10.05 -0.98 6.19
CA ASN A 139 10.03 -1.74 4.94
C ASN A 139 8.78 -2.62 4.79
N ASP A 140 8.34 -3.26 5.87
CA ASP A 140 7.17 -4.16 5.89
C ASP A 140 5.83 -3.44 5.63
N PHE A 141 5.80 -2.11 5.73
CA PHE A 141 4.61 -1.30 5.48
C PHE A 141 4.55 -0.72 4.06
N ILE A 142 5.54 -1.04 3.22
CA ILE A 142 5.70 -0.46 1.89
C ILE A 142 5.39 -1.52 0.83
N THR A 143 4.50 -1.17 -0.09
CA THR A 143 4.10 -2.01 -1.23
C THR A 143 4.34 -1.26 -2.53
N ILE A 144 4.90 -1.94 -3.53
CA ILE A 144 4.97 -1.44 -4.90
C ILE A 144 3.60 -1.64 -5.55
N ILE A 145 2.98 -0.54 -5.96
CA ILE A 145 1.64 -0.56 -6.56
C ILE A 145 1.69 -0.37 -8.08
N ASP A 146 2.77 0.20 -8.62
CA ASP A 146 2.99 0.31 -10.07
C ASP A 146 4.48 0.45 -10.43
N VAL A 147 4.80 0.11 -11.68
CA VAL A 147 6.11 0.27 -12.32
C VAL A 147 5.84 0.76 -13.75
N TYR A 148 6.38 1.92 -14.12
CA TYR A 148 6.11 2.61 -15.39
C TYR A 148 7.36 3.02 -16.14
#